data_AF-A0A7Z7ISF9-F1
#
_entry.id   AF-A0A7Z7ISF9-F1
#
_cell.length_a   1.000
_cell.length_b   1.000
_cell.length_c   1.000
_cell.angle_alpha   90.00
_cell.angle_beta   90.00
_cell.angle_gamma   90.00
#
_symmetry.space_group_name_H-M   'P 1'
#
loop_
_entity.id
_entity.type
_entity.pdbx_description
1 polymer ?
#
loop_
_entity_poly.entity_id
_entity_poly.type
_entity_poly.pdbx_seq_one_letter_code
_entity_poly.pdbx_strand_id
1 'polypeptide(L)'
;MRTLGFEWGVALQHMGLGAAAAVGLRQRLAKAGNQLVKDYIAIPALTSLSSGATVISTATANLMANVIRNMWIDAVVLCGHFPDGAEKFTKRDLDNETKGQWYLRQILGSANIDAGPLLAFLTGNLSYQIEHHLYPDLPSNRLAEIAARVRQVCDKYDLPYTTGPFLTQFAQTWRTIATLSLPNDS
;
A
#
# COMPACT_ATOMS: atom_id res chain seq x y z
N MET A 1 -1.41 12.93 -2.18
CA MET A 1 -0.24 13.03 -3.06
C MET A 1 0.01 11.63 -3.62
N ARG A 2 -0.31 11.41 -4.90
CA ARG A 2 -0.43 10.08 -5.52
C ARG A 2 0.94 9.62 -6.04
N THR A 3 1.28 8.38 -5.75
CA THR A 3 2.60 7.74 -5.90
C THR A 3 2.91 7.40 -7.36
N LEU A 4 3.98 7.97 -7.92
CA LEU A 4 4.46 7.71 -9.29
C LEU A 4 5.01 6.29 -9.52
N GLY A 5 5.14 5.44 -8.50
CA GLY A 5 5.55 4.03 -8.66
C GLY A 5 4.37 3.07 -8.55
N PHE A 6 3.67 3.13 -7.40
CA PHE A 6 2.56 2.25 -7.07
C PHE A 6 1.32 2.44 -7.98
N GLU A 7 0.91 3.67 -8.32
CA GLU A 7 -0.21 3.88 -9.26
C GLU A 7 0.11 3.31 -10.65
N TRP A 8 1.36 3.34 -11.13
CA TRP A 8 1.70 2.90 -12.49
C TRP A 8 1.77 1.38 -12.64
N GLY A 9 2.29 0.68 -11.62
CA GLY A 9 2.27 -0.77 -11.56
C GLY A 9 0.84 -1.33 -11.55
N VAL A 10 -0.04 -0.74 -10.74
CA VAL A 10 -1.46 -1.13 -10.66
C VAL A 10 -2.27 -0.65 -11.88
N ALA A 11 -1.96 0.52 -12.43
CA ALA A 11 -2.62 1.10 -13.60
C ALA A 11 -2.43 0.28 -14.88
N LEU A 12 -1.22 -0.26 -15.10
CA LEU A 12 -0.91 -1.10 -16.26
C LEU A 12 -1.62 -2.46 -16.19
N GLN A 13 -1.78 -3.03 -14.98
CA GLN A 13 -2.45 -4.32 -14.79
C GLN A 13 -3.97 -4.28 -15.08
N HIS A 14 -4.60 -3.10 -15.04
CA HIS A 14 -6.05 -2.93 -15.26
C HIS A 14 -6.42 -2.37 -16.64
N MET A 15 -5.48 -2.26 -17.59
CA MET A 15 -5.79 -1.76 -18.94
C MET A 15 -6.52 -2.81 -19.76
N GLY A 16 -7.85 -2.64 -19.93
CA GLY A 16 -8.59 -3.25 -21.03
C GLY A 16 -8.21 -2.62 -22.38
N LEU A 17 -8.49 -3.30 -23.49
CA LEU A 17 -8.24 -2.78 -24.84
C LEU A 17 -9.44 -1.93 -25.32
N GLY A 18 -9.21 -0.70 -25.82
CA GLY A 18 -10.25 0.14 -26.44
C GLY A 18 -10.12 1.66 -26.23
N ALA A 19 -11.04 2.45 -26.81
CA ALA A 19 -11.01 3.92 -26.78
C ALA A 19 -11.13 4.52 -25.37
N ALA A 20 -11.89 3.89 -24.47
CA ALA A 20 -11.96 4.28 -23.06
C ALA A 20 -10.61 4.13 -22.34
N ALA A 21 -9.83 3.11 -22.70
CA ALA A 21 -8.47 2.91 -22.19
C ALA A 21 -7.51 4.00 -22.71
N ALA A 22 -7.68 4.46 -23.96
CA ALA A 22 -6.92 5.58 -24.52
C ALA A 22 -7.22 6.92 -23.83
N VAL A 23 -8.50 7.21 -23.51
CA VAL A 23 -8.89 8.39 -22.73
C VAL A 23 -8.33 8.33 -21.31
N GLY A 24 -8.43 7.16 -20.66
CA GLY A 24 -7.84 6.92 -19.34
C GLY A 24 -6.31 7.09 -19.34
N LEU A 25 -5.63 6.61 -20.37
CA LEU A 25 -4.19 6.78 -20.57
C LEU A 25 -3.82 8.26 -20.74
N ARG A 26 -4.53 9.01 -21.59
CA ARG A 26 -4.28 10.44 -21.79
C ARG A 26 -4.46 11.25 -20.51
N GLN A 27 -5.52 10.99 -19.73
CA GLN A 27 -5.73 11.65 -18.45
C GLN A 27 -4.62 11.33 -17.44
N ARG A 28 -4.17 10.07 -17.40
CA ARG A 28 -3.06 9.64 -16.54
C ARG A 28 -1.73 10.29 -16.95
N LEU A 29 -1.41 10.31 -18.25
CA LEU A 29 -0.22 10.98 -18.78
C LEU A 29 -0.23 12.50 -18.52
N ALA A 30 -1.38 13.16 -18.69
CA ALA A 30 -1.51 14.58 -18.38
C ALA A 30 -1.30 14.86 -16.89
N LYS A 31 -1.85 14.02 -16.00
CA LYS A 31 -1.60 14.11 -14.55
C LYS A 31 -0.13 13.87 -14.21
N ALA A 32 0.50 12.88 -14.85
CA ALA A 32 1.92 12.59 -14.70
C ALA A 32 2.79 13.79 -15.07
N GLY A 33 2.56 14.35 -16.26
CA GLY A 33 3.27 15.51 -16.75
C GLY A 33 3.10 16.71 -15.81
N ASN A 34 1.86 16.99 -15.39
CA ASN A 34 1.59 18.06 -14.42
C ASN A 34 2.32 17.85 -13.09
N GLN A 35 2.44 16.61 -12.62
CA GLN A 35 3.15 16.30 -11.37
C GLN A 35 4.67 16.46 -11.54
N LEU A 36 5.24 15.93 -12.62
CA LEU A 36 6.67 16.06 -12.92
C LEU A 36 7.08 17.53 -13.10
N VAL A 37 6.27 18.31 -13.81
CA VAL A 37 6.49 19.75 -13.97
C VAL A 37 6.46 20.45 -12.62
N LYS A 38 5.51 20.12 -11.74
CA LYS A 38 5.47 20.71 -10.39
C LYS A 38 6.71 20.36 -9.57
N ASP A 39 7.03 19.08 -9.48
CA ASP A 39 8.06 18.56 -8.57
C ASP A 39 9.48 18.90 -9.03
N TYR A 40 9.73 18.98 -10.33
CA TYR A 40 11.09 19.12 -10.86
C TYR A 40 11.35 20.42 -11.62
N ILE A 41 10.31 21.21 -11.93
CA ILE A 41 10.46 22.48 -12.64
C ILE A 41 9.89 23.63 -11.82
N ALA A 42 8.58 23.64 -11.56
CA ALA A 42 7.90 24.80 -10.96
C ALA A 42 8.35 25.08 -9.51
N ILE A 43 8.37 24.06 -8.64
CA ILE A 43 8.78 24.22 -7.23
C ILE A 43 10.29 24.48 -7.10
N PRO A 44 11.18 23.76 -7.81
CA PRO A 44 12.60 24.10 -7.85
C PRO A 44 12.89 25.50 -8.41
N ALA A 45 12.20 25.93 -9.47
CA ALA A 45 12.35 27.28 -10.01
C ALA A 45 11.88 28.34 -9.01
N LEU A 46 10.74 28.13 -8.32
CA LEU A 46 10.27 29.04 -7.29
C LEU A 46 11.25 29.17 -6.12
N THR A 47 11.91 28.07 -5.75
CA THR A 47 12.90 28.08 -4.66
C THR A 47 14.20 28.82 -5.03
N SER A 48 14.48 29.05 -6.32
CA SER A 48 15.60 29.92 -6.73
C SER A 48 15.44 31.38 -6.27
N LEU A 49 14.24 31.78 -5.85
CA LEU A 49 13.97 33.10 -5.26
C LEU A 49 14.34 33.20 -3.78
N SER A 50 14.69 32.07 -3.14
CA SER A 50 15.08 32.01 -1.73
C SER A 50 16.60 32.02 -1.60
N SER A 51 17.13 32.72 -0.58
CA SER A 51 18.56 32.66 -0.23
C SER A 51 18.97 31.36 0.46
N GLY A 52 18.02 30.53 0.89
CA GLY A 52 18.25 29.32 1.67
C GLY A 52 18.25 28.01 0.87
N ALA A 53 17.94 28.05 -0.43
CA ALA A 53 17.87 26.84 -1.26
C ALA A 53 18.22 27.14 -2.72
N THR A 54 18.76 26.14 -3.41
CA THR A 54 19.01 26.17 -4.85
C THR A 54 18.02 25.28 -5.59
N VAL A 55 17.86 25.51 -6.90
CA VAL A 55 17.08 24.64 -7.79
C VAL A 55 17.52 23.19 -7.66
N ILE A 56 18.84 22.95 -7.64
CA ILE A 56 19.42 21.60 -7.55
C ILE A 56 19.07 20.96 -6.21
N SER A 57 19.27 21.68 -5.09
CA SER A 57 18.95 21.12 -3.76
C SER A 57 17.46 20.77 -3.62
N THR A 58 16.56 21.58 -4.17
CA THR A 58 15.10 21.31 -4.13
C THR A 58 14.75 20.11 -5.03
N ALA A 59 15.29 20.03 -6.23
CA ALA A 59 15.06 18.90 -7.13
C ALA A 59 15.59 17.58 -6.53
N THR A 60 16.78 17.60 -5.93
CA THR A 60 17.35 16.45 -5.22
C THR A 60 16.52 16.06 -4.00
N ALA A 61 16.07 17.03 -3.19
CA ALA A 61 15.19 16.77 -2.05
C ALA A 61 13.87 16.11 -2.48
N ASN A 62 13.26 16.59 -3.57
CA ASN A 62 12.04 16.00 -4.12
C ASN A 62 12.28 14.57 -4.65
N LEU A 63 13.41 14.32 -5.30
CA LEU A 63 13.79 12.97 -5.73
C LEU A 63 13.92 12.02 -4.52
N MET A 64 14.68 12.43 -3.51
CA MET A 64 14.90 11.62 -2.30
C MET A 64 13.59 11.36 -1.55
N ALA A 65 12.75 12.39 -1.39
CA ALA A 65 11.44 12.25 -0.78
C ALA A 65 10.55 11.27 -1.56
N ASN A 66 10.61 11.29 -2.89
CA ASN A 66 9.88 10.34 -3.73
C ASN A 66 10.36 8.90 -3.52
N VAL A 67 11.68 8.68 -3.47
CA VAL A 67 12.27 7.36 -3.23
C VAL A 67 11.87 6.85 -1.85
N ILE A 68 12.11 7.64 -0.79
CA ILE A 68 11.81 7.27 0.59
C ILE A 68 10.32 6.96 0.76
N ARG A 69 9.45 7.84 0.23
CA ARG A 69 8.00 7.64 0.33
C ARG A 69 7.55 6.38 -0.40
N ASN A 70 8.06 6.11 -1.60
CA ASN A 70 7.68 4.92 -2.36
C ASN A 70 8.13 3.66 -1.60
N MET A 71 9.39 3.60 -1.14
CA MET A 71 9.88 2.49 -0.34
C MET A 71 9.08 2.29 0.96
N TRP A 72 8.71 3.38 1.63
CA TRP A 72 7.92 3.33 2.85
C TRP A 72 6.51 2.78 2.62
N ILE A 73 5.79 3.31 1.63
CA ILE A 73 4.44 2.85 1.29
C ILE A 73 4.48 1.39 0.84
N ASP A 74 5.44 1.02 0.00
CA ASP A 74 5.60 -0.37 -0.46
C ASP A 74 5.85 -1.29 0.74
N ALA A 75 6.74 -0.92 1.68
CA ALA A 75 6.99 -1.70 2.88
C ALA A 75 5.71 -1.90 3.72
N VAL A 76 4.91 -0.85 3.95
CA VAL A 76 3.66 -0.92 4.72
C VAL A 76 2.63 -1.81 4.03
N VAL A 77 2.44 -1.66 2.71
CA VAL A 77 1.49 -2.47 1.94
C VAL A 77 1.91 -3.93 1.92
N LEU A 78 3.19 -4.19 1.66
CA LEU A 78 3.75 -5.54 1.58
C LEU A 78 3.70 -6.29 2.92
N CYS A 79 4.02 -5.62 4.02
CA CYS A 79 3.84 -6.18 5.36
C CYS A 79 2.37 -6.45 5.68
N GLY A 80 1.44 -5.76 5.02
CA GLY A 80 0.01 -6.00 5.18
C GLY A 80 -0.54 -7.24 4.49
N HIS A 81 0.19 -7.83 3.52
CA HIS A 81 -0.39 -8.81 2.59
C HIS A 81 0.49 -10.04 2.30
N PHE A 82 1.80 -9.95 2.49
CA PHE A 82 2.74 -11.03 2.22
C PHE A 82 3.37 -11.77 3.41
N PRO A 83 3.28 -11.32 4.68
CA PRO A 83 3.95 -12.02 5.77
C PRO A 83 3.34 -13.41 5.98
N ASP A 84 3.99 -14.20 6.84
CA ASP A 84 3.47 -15.49 7.24
C ASP A 84 2.14 -15.29 8.00
N GLY A 85 1.13 -16.10 7.70
CA GLY A 85 -0.22 -15.96 8.25
C GLY A 85 -1.20 -15.09 7.43
N ALA A 86 -0.72 -14.35 6.42
CA ALA A 86 -1.58 -13.77 5.39
C ALA A 86 -1.74 -14.79 4.25
N GLU A 87 -2.95 -15.29 4.01
CA GLU A 87 -3.28 -16.24 2.96
C GLU A 87 -3.33 -15.59 1.57
N LYS A 88 -3.00 -16.39 0.55
CA LYS A 88 -2.93 -15.94 -0.84
C LYS A 88 -4.06 -16.61 -1.61
N PHE A 89 -4.99 -15.80 -2.10
CA PHE A 89 -6.17 -16.28 -2.82
C PHE A 89 -5.97 -16.12 -4.33
N THR A 90 -6.34 -17.15 -5.08
CA THR A 90 -6.37 -17.15 -6.54
C THR A 90 -7.70 -16.61 -7.05
N LYS A 91 -7.77 -16.23 -8.34
CA LYS A 91 -9.04 -15.78 -8.94
C LYS A 91 -10.18 -16.79 -8.81
N ARG A 92 -9.85 -18.09 -8.81
CA ARG A 92 -10.85 -19.18 -8.68
C ARG A 92 -11.48 -19.21 -7.29
N ASP A 93 -10.74 -18.80 -6.26
CA ASP A 93 -11.24 -18.75 -4.89
C ASP A 93 -12.30 -17.65 -4.68
N LEU A 94 -12.40 -16.71 -5.63
CA LEU A 94 -13.38 -15.63 -5.62
C LEU A 94 -14.65 -15.97 -6.41
N ASP A 95 -14.67 -17.07 -7.17
CA ASP A 95 -15.81 -17.45 -7.99
C ASP A 95 -17.01 -17.80 -7.09
N ASN A 96 -18.12 -17.08 -7.25
CA ASN A 96 -19.34 -17.21 -6.45
C ASN A 96 -19.13 -16.96 -4.93
N GLU A 97 -18.15 -16.12 -4.57
CA GLU A 97 -17.90 -15.73 -3.18
C GLU A 97 -19.15 -15.13 -2.52
N THR A 98 -19.57 -15.72 -1.41
CA THR A 98 -20.61 -15.15 -0.54
C THR A 98 -20.05 -13.99 0.28
N LYS A 99 -20.93 -13.13 0.81
CA LYS A 99 -20.49 -12.02 1.68
C LYS A 99 -19.71 -12.50 2.92
N GLY A 100 -20.07 -13.66 3.48
CA GLY A 100 -19.33 -14.24 4.62
C GLY A 100 -17.92 -14.65 4.22
N GLN A 101 -17.76 -15.29 3.06
CA GLN A 101 -16.45 -15.65 2.52
C GLN A 101 -15.62 -14.41 2.17
N TRP A 102 -16.24 -13.33 1.69
CA TRP A 102 -15.56 -12.06 1.47
C TRP A 102 -14.92 -11.50 2.75
N TYR A 103 -15.66 -11.51 3.87
CA TYR A 103 -15.12 -11.09 5.17
C TYR A 103 -13.99 -11.99 5.64
N LEU A 104 -14.16 -13.31 5.50
CA LEU A 104 -13.14 -14.28 5.85
C LEU A 104 -11.86 -14.03 5.04
N ARG A 105 -11.98 -13.84 3.73
CA ARG A 105 -10.85 -13.51 2.85
C ARG A 105 -10.15 -12.20 3.24
N GLN A 106 -10.89 -11.19 3.70
CA GLN A 106 -10.25 -9.94 4.18
C GLN A 106 -9.43 -10.17 5.45
N ILE A 107 -9.92 -10.99 6.38
CA ILE A 107 -9.23 -11.34 7.64
C ILE A 107 -8.01 -12.20 7.33
N LEU A 108 -8.20 -13.30 6.59
CA LEU A 108 -7.14 -14.26 6.29
C LEU A 108 -6.09 -13.69 5.33
N GLY A 109 -6.49 -12.85 4.39
CA GLY A 109 -5.59 -12.30 3.36
C GLY A 109 -4.80 -11.06 3.78
N SER A 110 -5.00 -10.57 5.01
CA SER A 110 -4.37 -9.34 5.50
C SER A 110 -3.67 -9.58 6.84
N ALA A 111 -2.67 -8.75 7.14
CA ALA A 111 -1.93 -8.79 8.39
C ALA A 111 -1.74 -7.39 8.96
N ASN A 112 -1.84 -7.28 10.29
CA ASN A 112 -1.67 -6.03 11.01
C ASN A 112 -0.25 -5.87 11.52
N ILE A 113 0.24 -4.64 11.58
CA ILE A 113 1.52 -4.30 12.20
C ILE A 113 1.27 -3.95 13.66
N ASP A 114 1.97 -4.61 14.58
CA ASP A 114 2.04 -4.20 15.98
C ASP A 114 2.74 -2.85 16.06
N ALA A 115 1.94 -1.81 15.97
CA ALA A 115 2.37 -0.44 15.89
C ALA A 115 2.02 0.28 17.19
N GLY A 116 3.04 0.86 17.83
CA GLY A 116 2.80 1.92 18.81
C GLY A 116 2.22 3.17 18.12
N PRO A 117 1.76 4.18 18.87
CA PRO A 117 1.06 5.35 18.32
C PRO A 117 1.85 6.08 17.23
N LEU A 118 3.18 6.15 17.37
CA LEU A 118 4.06 6.78 16.38
C LEU A 118 4.04 6.03 15.05
N LEU A 119 4.22 4.70 15.07
CA LEU A 119 4.23 3.91 13.83
C LEU A 119 2.82 3.83 13.22
N ALA A 120 1.78 3.78 14.04
CA ALA A 120 0.40 3.87 13.57
C ALA A 120 0.18 5.21 12.84
N PHE A 121 0.69 6.32 13.37
CA PHE A 121 0.62 7.63 12.70
C PHE A 121 1.44 7.66 11.40
N LEU A 122 2.68 7.17 11.41
CA LEU A 122 3.58 7.16 10.24
C LEU A 122 3.06 6.27 9.09
N THR A 123 2.27 5.25 9.40
CA THR A 123 1.57 4.44 8.39
C THR A 123 0.23 5.03 7.97
N GLY A 124 -0.21 6.16 8.54
CA GLY A 124 -1.55 6.71 8.30
C GLY A 124 -2.69 5.83 8.85
N ASN A 125 -2.39 5.06 9.91
CA ASN A 125 -3.17 3.97 10.51
C ASN A 125 -3.32 2.71 9.63
N LEU A 126 -2.54 2.58 8.56
CA LEU A 126 -2.46 1.35 7.76
C LEU A 126 -1.63 0.24 8.43
N SER A 127 -1.31 0.38 9.72
CA SER A 127 -0.94 -0.74 10.59
C SER A 127 -2.12 -1.66 10.90
N TYR A 128 -3.36 -1.20 10.64
CA TYR A 128 -4.62 -1.93 10.85
C TYR A 128 -5.24 -2.34 9.50
N GLN A 129 -4.52 -3.15 8.71
CA GLN A 129 -4.94 -3.60 7.38
C GLN A 129 -6.18 -4.49 7.43
N ILE A 130 -6.27 -5.41 8.39
CA ILE A 130 -7.45 -6.28 8.53
C ILE A 130 -8.72 -5.41 8.63
N GLU A 131 -8.71 -4.39 9.49
CA GLU A 131 -9.82 -3.46 9.65
C GLU A 131 -10.04 -2.58 8.43
N HIS A 132 -8.97 -2.11 7.78
CA HIS A 132 -9.06 -1.32 6.57
C HIS A 132 -9.75 -2.09 5.44
N HIS A 133 -9.45 -3.38 5.30
CA HIS A 133 -10.06 -4.26 4.31
C HIS A 133 -11.51 -4.63 4.66
N LEU A 134 -11.81 -4.84 5.94
CA LEU A 134 -13.19 -5.10 6.40
C LEU A 134 -14.10 -3.87 6.27
N TYR A 135 -13.55 -2.67 6.46
CA TYR A 135 -14.28 -1.40 6.49
C TYR A 135 -13.55 -0.31 5.68
N PRO A 136 -13.50 -0.42 4.34
CA PRO A 136 -12.72 0.49 3.49
C PRO A 136 -13.20 1.94 3.54
N ASP A 137 -14.47 2.16 3.89
CA ASP A 137 -15.07 3.49 4.02
C ASP A 137 -14.86 4.12 5.40
N LEU A 138 -14.33 3.37 6.38
CA LEU A 138 -14.07 3.89 7.71
C LEU A 138 -12.84 4.81 7.69
N PRO A 139 -12.90 6.02 8.28
CA PRO A 139 -11.74 6.90 8.34
C PRO A 139 -10.62 6.25 9.16
N SER A 140 -9.38 6.37 8.68
CA SER A 140 -8.27 5.56 9.18
C SER A 140 -7.95 5.81 10.66
N ASN A 141 -8.25 7.00 11.18
CA ASN A 141 -8.09 7.35 12.60
C ASN A 141 -9.02 6.58 13.55
N ARG A 142 -10.00 5.83 13.03
CA ARG A 142 -10.94 4.99 13.80
C ARG A 142 -10.59 3.50 13.74
N LEU A 143 -9.59 3.12 12.94
CA LEU A 143 -9.23 1.70 12.76
C LEU A 143 -8.75 1.06 14.07
N ALA A 144 -7.98 1.78 14.88
CA ALA A 144 -7.53 1.29 16.19
C ALA A 144 -8.71 0.97 17.14
N GLU A 145 -9.80 1.75 17.07
CA GLU A 145 -10.99 1.54 17.91
C GLU A 145 -11.74 0.27 17.49
N ILE A 146 -11.92 0.07 16.18
CA ILE A 146 -12.66 -1.10 15.68
C ILE A 146 -11.81 -2.38 15.74
N ALA A 147 -10.48 -2.28 15.70
CA ALA A 147 -9.58 -3.42 15.79
C ALA A 147 -9.81 -4.28 17.04
N ALA A 148 -10.10 -3.65 18.19
CA ALA A 148 -10.45 -4.38 19.41
C ALA A 148 -11.71 -5.24 19.24
N ARG A 149 -12.73 -4.74 18.52
CA ARG A 149 -13.98 -5.47 18.26
C ARG A 149 -13.77 -6.56 17.21
N VAL A 150 -13.01 -6.28 16.16
CA VAL A 150 -12.67 -7.28 15.13
C VAL A 150 -11.91 -8.44 15.76
N ARG A 151 -10.91 -8.17 16.62
CA ARG A 151 -10.16 -9.20 17.33
C ARG A 151 -11.07 -10.09 18.18
N GLN A 152 -11.99 -9.50 18.95
CA GLN A 152 -12.98 -10.27 19.74
C GLN A 152 -13.86 -11.18 18.88
N VAL A 153 -14.25 -10.72 17.68
CA VAL A 153 -15.01 -11.54 16.72
C VAL A 153 -14.14 -12.68 16.20
N CYS A 154 -12.89 -12.41 15.86
CA CYS A 154 -11.96 -13.45 15.40
C CYS A 154 -11.77 -14.52 16.48
N ASP A 155 -11.52 -14.11 17.73
CA ASP A 155 -11.37 -15.02 18.88
C ASP A 155 -12.64 -15.87 19.10
N LYS A 156 -13.83 -15.27 18.98
CA LYS A 156 -15.11 -15.97 19.16
C LYS A 156 -15.33 -17.08 18.13
N TYR A 157 -14.87 -16.89 16.91
CA TYR A 157 -15.07 -17.81 15.78
C TYR A 157 -13.80 -18.61 15.43
N ASP A 158 -12.79 -18.58 16.31
CA ASP A 158 -11.50 -19.26 16.12
C ASP A 158 -10.83 -18.91 14.77
N LEU A 159 -10.90 -17.64 14.40
CA LEU A 159 -10.26 -17.10 13.19
C LEU A 159 -8.89 -16.51 13.54
N PRO A 160 -7.86 -16.75 12.71
CA PRO A 160 -6.56 -16.16 12.95
C PRO A 160 -6.62 -14.64 12.77
N TYR A 161 -6.11 -13.91 13.75
CA TYR A 161 -5.90 -12.47 13.69
C TYR A 161 -4.40 -12.20 13.51
N THR A 162 -3.95 -12.20 12.25
CA THR A 162 -2.52 -12.12 11.92
C THR A 162 -1.97 -10.75 12.26
N THR A 163 -1.06 -10.68 13.24
CA THR A 163 -0.41 -9.44 13.64
C THR A 163 1.01 -9.68 14.14
N GLY A 164 1.90 -8.70 13.96
CA GLY A 164 3.25 -8.80 14.51
C GLY A 164 4.12 -7.56 14.30
N PRO A 165 5.34 -7.53 14.87
CA PRO A 165 6.25 -6.38 14.77
C PRO A 165 6.63 -6.07 13.32
N PHE A 166 6.75 -4.78 13.00
CA PHE A 166 7.05 -4.30 11.63
C PHE A 166 8.29 -4.96 11.02
N LEU A 167 9.40 -5.01 11.76
CA LEU A 167 10.65 -5.56 11.24
C LEU A 167 10.55 -7.06 10.94
N THR A 168 9.80 -7.80 11.76
CA THR A 168 9.55 -9.23 11.55
C THR A 168 8.73 -9.45 10.28
N GLN A 169 7.63 -8.72 10.12
CA GLN A 169 6.78 -8.84 8.93
C GLN A 169 7.52 -8.40 7.66
N PHE A 170 8.32 -7.35 7.75
CA PHE A 170 9.16 -6.91 6.64
C PHE A 170 10.16 -7.99 6.22
N ALA A 171 10.85 -8.61 7.18
CA ALA A 171 11.77 -9.72 6.90
C ALA A 171 11.05 -10.93 6.28
N GLN A 172 9.86 -11.28 6.78
CA GLN A 172 9.02 -12.35 6.22
C GLN A 172 8.62 -12.06 4.78
N THR A 173 8.17 -10.84 4.47
CA THR A 173 7.82 -10.46 3.10
C THR A 173 9.01 -10.59 2.17
N TRP A 174 10.18 -10.06 2.53
CA TRP A 174 11.38 -10.19 1.69
C TRP A 174 11.84 -11.63 1.51
N ARG A 175 11.72 -12.47 2.55
CA ARG A 175 11.95 -13.91 2.45
C ARG A 175 11.01 -14.56 1.43
N THR A 176 9.72 -14.23 1.49
CA THR A 176 8.72 -14.72 0.52
C THR A 176 9.05 -14.27 -0.90
N ILE A 177 9.37 -12.99 -1.10
CA ILE A 177 9.76 -12.46 -2.42
C ILE A 177 11.00 -13.18 -2.95
N ALA A 178 12.04 -13.34 -2.12
CA ALA A 178 13.26 -14.03 -2.51
C ALA A 178 12.99 -15.48 -2.89
N THR A 179 12.17 -16.19 -2.11
CA THR A 179 11.79 -17.59 -2.39
C THR A 179 11.05 -17.71 -3.71
N LEU A 180 10.08 -16.83 -3.97
CA LEU A 180 9.28 -16.82 -5.21
C LEU A 180 10.05 -16.32 -6.44
N SER A 181 11.22 -15.69 -6.24
CA SER A 181 12.09 -15.24 -7.33
C SER A 181 12.97 -16.33 -7.92
N LEU A 182 13.11 -17.47 -7.22
CA LEU A 182 13.86 -18.62 -7.68
C LEU A 182 12.98 -19.53 -8.55
N PRO A 183 13.55 -20.21 -9.57
CA PRO A 183 12.82 -21.21 -10.34
C PRO A 183 12.31 -22.32 -9.41
N ASN A 184 11.08 -22.78 -9.62
CA ASN A 184 10.61 -23.99 -8.95
C ASN A 184 11.36 -25.18 -9.58
N ASP A 185 11.89 -26.08 -8.75
CA ASP A 185 12.30 -27.40 -9.23
C ASP A 185 11.02 -28.09 -9.74
N SER A 186 11.04 -28.45 -11.03
CA SER A 186 9.92 -29.03 -11.80
C SER A 186 9.51 -30.41 -11.34
#